data_AF-A0A4R4FH13-F1
#
_entry.id   AF-A0A4R4FH13-F1
#
_cell.length_a   1.000
_cell.length_b   1.000
_cell.length_c   1.000
_cell.angle_alpha   90.00
_cell.angle_beta   90.00
_cell.angle_gamma   90.00
#
_symmetry.space_group_name_H-M   'P 1'
#
loop_
_entity.id
_entity.type
_entity.pdbx_description
1 polymer ?
#
loop_
_entity_poly.entity_id
_entity_poly.type
_entity_poly.pdbx_seq_one_letter_code
_entity_poly.pdbx_strand_id
1 'polypeptide(L)'
;MKQRLFPILILGVVILACIAFYFGGGYTEYNLAYIFSFVFLLFYALFSASTILEKIVQIIIYALVMVVQILFNTLVLRSLFENNGIIGCLCRLLGILFIFIPIIIKQIFFYRRNGFPFCVLGEYPALTYSELMSNKNEIASKIEKLKSTGQVLSKAHLQEILHDLPRHSSFSYINNGSLTAEYFQKAAESFNDGFIYLVITQTKSASSEVIGLFTNRLFNHVSLSFDRDLQTIISYNGGEKIKPPGLNPELLEHLTEKTGASIMLYQLPATRQQKKTMLNKVQEINNEGSAYNLIGLVFKFSRKPNIMFCSQFTYTMLEIAGLNYFEQKAARVRPTDFIELDYYRKLQFVDRIVLDNGDNAYEEENS
;
A
#
# COMPACT_ATOMS: atom_id res chain seq x y z
N MET A 1 -15.82 -4.75 -24.22
CA MET A 1 -15.48 -6.19 -24.29
C MET A 1 -14.15 -6.49 -25.00
N LYS A 2 -13.78 -5.82 -26.11
CA LYS A 2 -12.51 -6.08 -26.83
C LYS A 2 -11.20 -5.81 -26.05
N GLN A 3 -11.17 -4.86 -25.10
CA GLN A 3 -9.97 -4.53 -24.31
C GLN A 3 -9.57 -5.56 -23.24
N ARG A 4 -10.50 -6.41 -22.78
CA ARG A 4 -10.19 -7.49 -21.80
C ARG A 4 -9.73 -8.79 -22.45
N LEU A 5 -10.09 -9.01 -23.72
CA LEU A 5 -9.73 -10.22 -24.47
C LEU A 5 -8.24 -10.27 -24.81
N PHE A 6 -7.64 -9.13 -25.15
CA PHE A 6 -6.24 -9.04 -25.54
C PHE A 6 -5.22 -9.46 -24.44
N PRO A 7 -5.29 -8.95 -23.20
CA PRO A 7 -4.38 -9.41 -22.13
C PRO A 7 -4.61 -10.86 -21.73
N ILE A 8 -5.85 -11.36 -21.80
CA ILE A 8 -6.18 -12.76 -21.51
C ILE A 8 -5.59 -13.68 -22.60
N LEU A 9 -5.65 -13.27 -23.87
CA LEU A 9 -5.07 -14.00 -24.99
C LEU A 9 -3.53 -14.07 -24.86
N ILE A 10 -2.89 -12.96 -24.51
CA ILE A 10 -1.43 -12.90 -24.28
C ILE A 10 -1.03 -13.81 -23.11
N LEU A 11 -1.78 -13.76 -22.00
CA LEU A 11 -1.52 -14.63 -20.86
C LEU A 11 -1.67 -16.12 -21.24
N GLY A 12 -2.68 -16.45 -22.04
CA GLY A 12 -2.87 -17.80 -22.59
C GLY A 12 -1.70 -18.27 -23.45
N VAL A 13 -1.17 -17.40 -24.32
CA VAL A 13 0.00 -17.69 -25.17
C VAL A 13 1.26 -17.88 -24.32
N VAL A 14 1.47 -17.06 -23.29
CA VAL A 14 2.63 -17.19 -22.38
C VAL A 14 2.54 -18.50 -21.57
N ILE A 15 1.36 -18.87 -21.08
CA ILE A 15 1.15 -20.13 -20.36
C ILE A 15 1.42 -21.33 -21.29
N LEU A 16 0.90 -21.30 -22.51
CA LEU A 16 1.15 -22.34 -23.52
C LEU A 16 2.64 -22.47 -23.86
N ALA A 17 3.35 -21.35 -23.99
CA ALA A 17 4.80 -21.36 -24.19
C ALA A 17 5.54 -21.97 -23.00
N CYS A 18 5.16 -21.63 -21.76
CA CYS A 18 5.75 -22.21 -20.55
C CYS A 18 5.52 -23.73 -20.46
N ILE A 19 4.33 -24.20 -20.83
CA ILE A 19 3.99 -25.63 -20.91
C ILE A 19 4.86 -26.31 -21.96
N ALA A 20 5.03 -25.71 -23.15
CA ALA A 20 5.88 -26.24 -24.21
C ALA A 20 7.35 -26.36 -23.77
N PHE A 21 7.90 -25.33 -23.10
CA PHE A 21 9.25 -25.38 -22.53
C PHE A 21 9.37 -26.43 -21.42
N TYR A 22 8.34 -26.64 -20.59
CA TYR A 22 8.39 -27.62 -19.52
C TYR A 22 8.43 -29.06 -20.04
N PHE A 23 7.62 -29.39 -21.05
CA PHE A 23 7.53 -30.74 -21.58
C PHE A 23 8.59 -31.06 -22.64
N GLY A 24 8.99 -30.07 -23.46
CA GLY A 24 9.88 -30.27 -24.61
C GLY A 24 11.19 -29.47 -24.58
N GLY A 25 11.43 -28.64 -23.56
CA GLY A 25 12.63 -27.80 -23.49
C GLY A 25 13.83 -28.54 -22.90
N GLY A 26 14.93 -28.59 -23.65
CA GLY A 26 16.27 -28.88 -23.16
C GLY A 26 17.05 -27.58 -22.90
N TYR A 27 18.30 -27.72 -22.48
CA TYR A 27 19.13 -26.56 -22.13
C TYR A 27 19.36 -25.60 -23.32
N THR A 28 19.39 -26.13 -24.56
CA THR A 28 19.55 -25.34 -25.79
C THR A 28 18.34 -24.44 -26.03
N GLU A 29 17.13 -24.96 -25.82
CA GLU A 29 15.88 -24.24 -25.98
C GLU A 29 15.76 -23.10 -24.94
N TYR A 30 16.18 -23.35 -23.70
CA TYR A 30 16.25 -22.30 -22.67
C TYR A 30 17.27 -21.21 -23.00
N ASN A 31 18.47 -21.58 -23.50
CA ASN A 31 19.46 -20.59 -23.93
C ASN A 31 18.93 -19.71 -25.06
N LEU A 32 18.24 -20.29 -26.03
CA LEU A 32 17.60 -19.54 -27.12
C LEU A 32 16.50 -18.60 -26.59
N ALA A 33 15.72 -19.04 -25.60
CA ALA A 33 14.72 -18.21 -24.95
C ALA A 33 15.33 -17.02 -24.19
N TYR A 34 16.48 -17.19 -23.53
CA TYR A 34 17.21 -16.09 -22.88
C TYR A 34 17.73 -15.06 -23.89
N ILE A 35 18.29 -15.53 -25.01
CA ILE A 35 18.74 -14.66 -26.11
C ILE A 35 17.55 -13.91 -26.71
N PHE A 36 16.43 -14.58 -26.94
CA PHE A 36 15.22 -13.95 -27.47
C PHE A 36 14.67 -12.87 -26.51
N SER A 37 14.63 -13.16 -25.21
CA SER A 37 14.23 -12.21 -24.16
C SER A 37 15.14 -10.98 -24.14
N PHE A 38 16.46 -11.17 -24.26
CA PHE A 38 17.42 -10.08 -24.40
C PHE A 38 17.19 -9.24 -25.66
N VAL A 39 17.05 -9.87 -26.83
CA VAL A 39 16.83 -9.16 -28.10
C VAL A 39 15.53 -8.36 -28.06
N PHE A 40 14.46 -8.92 -27.51
CA PHE A 40 13.19 -8.22 -27.34
C PHE A 40 13.35 -6.97 -26.45
N LEU A 41 14.05 -7.10 -25.32
CA LEU A 41 14.31 -5.98 -24.41
C LEU A 41 15.31 -4.97 -24.96
N LEU A 42 16.25 -5.39 -25.81
CA LEU A 42 17.16 -4.53 -26.56
C LEU A 42 16.38 -3.63 -27.52
N PHE A 43 15.51 -4.21 -28.36
CA PHE A 43 14.64 -3.41 -29.24
C PHE A 43 13.75 -2.48 -28.43
N TYR A 44 13.15 -2.96 -27.35
CA TYR A 44 12.37 -2.12 -26.46
C TYR A 44 13.19 -0.94 -25.90
N ALA A 45 14.41 -1.18 -25.43
CA ALA A 45 15.29 -0.13 -24.89
C ALA A 45 15.68 0.89 -25.97
N LEU A 46 15.97 0.44 -27.20
CA LEU A 46 16.30 1.31 -28.33
C LEU A 46 15.15 2.26 -28.70
N PHE A 47 13.91 1.74 -28.73
CA PHE A 47 12.70 2.52 -29.03
C PHE A 47 12.10 3.26 -27.83
N SER A 48 12.63 3.06 -26.62
CA SER A 48 12.18 3.76 -25.42
C SER A 48 12.56 5.25 -25.45
N ALA A 49 11.76 6.10 -24.79
CA ALA A 49 12.00 7.54 -24.64
C ALA A 49 13.06 7.89 -23.57
N SER A 50 14.02 6.99 -23.32
CA SER A 50 15.11 7.17 -22.35
C SER A 50 16.32 7.89 -22.95
N THR A 51 17.22 8.41 -22.10
CA THR A 51 18.47 9.06 -22.55
C THR A 51 19.45 8.04 -23.13
N ILE A 52 20.40 8.49 -23.98
CA ILE A 52 21.40 7.60 -24.63
C ILE A 52 22.20 6.81 -23.57
N LEU A 53 22.60 7.44 -22.48
CA LEU A 53 23.32 6.79 -21.38
C LEU A 53 22.48 5.70 -20.71
N GLU A 54 21.20 5.97 -20.45
CA GLU A 54 20.28 4.99 -19.85
C GLU A 54 20.02 3.81 -20.78
N LYS A 55 19.91 4.05 -22.09
CA LYS A 55 19.83 2.98 -23.08
C LYS A 55 21.07 2.09 -23.03
N ILE A 56 22.26 2.69 -22.98
CA ILE A 56 23.53 1.94 -22.87
C ILE A 56 23.55 1.12 -21.57
N VAL A 57 23.20 1.72 -20.44
CA VAL A 57 23.18 1.03 -19.12
C VAL A 57 22.15 -0.10 -19.09
N GLN A 58 20.95 0.12 -19.63
CA GLN A 58 19.91 -0.91 -19.77
C GLN A 58 20.42 -2.09 -20.59
N ILE A 59 21.02 -1.81 -21.74
CA ILE A 59 21.54 -2.84 -22.64
C ILE A 59 22.67 -3.63 -21.97
N ILE A 60 23.59 -2.97 -21.26
CA ILE A 60 24.67 -3.63 -20.52
C ILE A 60 24.11 -4.55 -19.43
N ILE A 61 23.11 -4.08 -18.66
CA ILE A 61 22.50 -4.88 -17.61
C ILE A 61 21.77 -6.09 -18.20
N TYR A 62 20.97 -5.91 -19.26
CA TYR A 62 20.30 -7.05 -19.90
C TYR A 62 21.29 -8.04 -20.51
N ALA A 63 22.40 -7.56 -21.07
CA ALA A 63 23.45 -8.43 -21.61
C ALA A 63 24.14 -9.24 -20.50
N LEU A 64 24.47 -8.60 -19.36
CA LEU A 64 25.09 -9.27 -18.22
C LEU A 64 24.16 -10.35 -17.64
N VAL A 65 22.87 -10.04 -17.51
CA VAL A 65 21.85 -10.99 -17.05
C VAL A 65 21.76 -12.18 -18.00
N MET A 66 21.71 -11.94 -19.31
CA MET A 66 21.70 -13.01 -20.32
C MET A 66 22.94 -13.90 -20.21
N VAL A 67 24.14 -13.33 -20.04
CA VAL A 67 25.38 -14.09 -19.86
C VAL A 67 25.31 -14.97 -18.61
N VAL A 68 24.86 -14.42 -17.48
CA VAL A 68 24.70 -15.18 -16.23
C VAL A 68 23.67 -16.32 -16.40
N GLN A 69 22.55 -16.06 -17.07
CA GLN A 69 21.53 -17.07 -17.35
C GLN A 69 22.08 -18.21 -18.22
N ILE A 70 22.82 -17.89 -19.28
CA ILE A 70 23.43 -18.89 -20.17
C ILE A 70 24.50 -19.70 -19.43
N LEU A 71 25.36 -19.04 -18.65
CA LEU A 71 26.39 -19.71 -17.86
C LEU A 71 25.77 -20.65 -16.82
N PHE A 72 24.76 -20.19 -16.08
CA PHE A 72 24.07 -21.03 -15.11
C PHE A 72 23.38 -22.22 -15.77
N ASN A 73 22.69 -21.99 -16.89
CA ASN A 73 22.00 -23.04 -17.60
C ASN A 73 22.97 -24.08 -18.19
N THR A 74 24.12 -23.64 -18.69
CA THR A 74 25.14 -24.51 -19.30
C THR A 74 25.97 -25.27 -18.26
N LEU A 75 26.32 -24.64 -17.14
CA LEU A 75 27.18 -25.22 -16.11
C LEU A 75 26.41 -26.03 -15.07
N VAL A 76 25.21 -25.58 -14.71
CA VAL A 76 24.42 -26.17 -13.62
C VAL A 76 23.28 -27.02 -14.18
N LEU A 77 22.39 -26.41 -14.96
CA LEU A 77 21.15 -27.08 -15.38
C LEU A 77 21.38 -28.18 -16.42
N ARG A 78 22.38 -28.04 -17.32
CA ARG A 78 22.72 -29.04 -18.35
C ARG A 78 22.87 -30.45 -17.77
N SER A 79 23.62 -30.58 -16.68
CA SER A 79 23.87 -31.88 -16.03
C SER A 79 22.62 -32.48 -15.36
N LEU A 80 21.62 -31.64 -15.07
CA LEU A 80 20.42 -32.01 -14.32
C LEU A 80 19.20 -32.26 -15.21
N PHE A 81 19.20 -31.76 -16.45
CA PHE A 81 18.13 -31.98 -17.42
C PHE A 81 18.03 -33.43 -17.93
N GLU A 82 19.14 -34.18 -17.91
CA GLU A 82 19.17 -35.60 -18.32
C GLU A 82 18.53 -36.53 -17.27
N ASN A 83 18.27 -36.03 -16.05
CA ASN A 83 17.69 -36.81 -14.98
C ASN A 83 16.16 -36.67 -14.96
N ASN A 84 15.44 -37.72 -15.36
CA ASN A 84 13.96 -37.73 -15.39
C ASN A 84 13.30 -37.83 -14.00
N GLY A 85 14.08 -37.73 -12.92
CA GLY A 85 13.56 -37.64 -11.55
C GLY A 85 12.99 -36.26 -11.20
N ILE A 86 12.56 -36.13 -9.94
CA ILE A 86 12.01 -34.89 -9.37
C ILE A 86 12.96 -33.70 -9.55
N ILE A 87 14.27 -33.95 -9.53
CA ILE A 87 15.32 -32.93 -9.72
C ILE A 87 15.26 -32.32 -11.12
N GLY A 88 15.08 -33.12 -12.18
CA GLY A 88 14.95 -32.60 -13.55
C GLY A 88 13.68 -31.78 -13.75
N CYS A 89 12.57 -32.19 -13.14
CA CYS A 89 11.33 -31.39 -13.14
C CYS A 89 11.53 -30.02 -12.47
N LEU A 90 12.23 -29.97 -11.34
CA LEU A 90 12.56 -28.71 -10.66
C LEU A 90 13.49 -27.83 -11.51
N CYS A 91 14.47 -28.43 -12.19
CA CYS A 91 15.38 -27.72 -13.10
C CYS A 91 14.64 -27.10 -14.30
N ARG A 92 13.66 -27.80 -14.88
CA ARG A 92 12.78 -27.26 -15.95
C ARG A 92 11.96 -26.07 -15.46
N LEU A 93 11.42 -26.14 -14.23
CA LEU A 93 10.70 -25.01 -13.63
C LEU A 93 11.62 -23.80 -13.39
N LEU A 94 12.83 -24.02 -12.88
CA LEU A 94 13.82 -22.97 -12.68
C LEU A 94 14.24 -22.32 -14.01
N GLY A 95 14.45 -23.11 -15.06
CA GLY A 95 14.76 -22.62 -16.40
C GLY A 95 13.69 -21.68 -16.93
N ILE A 96 12.41 -22.03 -16.76
CA ILE A 96 11.26 -21.19 -17.12
C ILE A 96 11.22 -19.92 -16.30
N LEU A 97 11.39 -20.01 -14.97
CA LEU A 97 11.38 -18.84 -14.08
C LEU A 97 12.46 -17.84 -14.50
N PHE A 98 13.63 -18.35 -14.91
CA PHE A 98 14.75 -17.53 -15.32
C PHE A 98 14.45 -16.70 -16.56
N ILE A 99 13.59 -17.16 -17.48
CA ILE A 99 13.20 -16.40 -18.70
C ILE A 99 12.62 -15.03 -18.33
N PHE A 100 11.94 -14.93 -17.17
CA PHE A 100 11.28 -13.71 -16.72
C PHE A 100 12.18 -12.75 -15.93
N ILE A 101 13.39 -13.15 -15.52
CA ILE A 101 14.32 -12.30 -14.76
C ILE A 101 14.60 -10.95 -15.44
N PRO A 102 14.89 -10.87 -16.75
CA PRO A 102 15.14 -9.59 -17.41
C PRO A 102 13.93 -8.64 -17.37
N ILE A 103 12.71 -9.18 -17.43
CA ILE A 103 11.46 -8.42 -17.34
C ILE A 103 11.25 -7.89 -15.91
N ILE A 104 11.57 -8.71 -14.90
CA ILE A 104 11.53 -8.30 -13.49
C ILE A 104 12.56 -7.21 -13.21
N ILE A 105 13.79 -7.35 -13.71
CA ILE A 105 14.85 -6.34 -13.60
C ILE A 105 14.41 -5.03 -14.24
N LYS A 106 13.78 -5.08 -15.42
CA LYS A 106 13.19 -3.90 -16.04
C LYS A 106 12.18 -3.20 -15.13
N GLN A 107 11.26 -3.95 -14.52
CA GLN A 107 10.22 -3.41 -13.66
C GLN A 107 10.79 -2.80 -12.37
N ILE A 108 11.88 -3.35 -11.83
CA ILE A 108 12.52 -2.87 -10.61
C ILE A 108 13.42 -1.65 -10.87
N PHE A 109 14.28 -1.73 -11.89
CA PHE A 109 15.36 -0.75 -12.10
C PHE A 109 14.97 0.40 -13.02
N PHE A 110 14.19 0.13 -14.08
CA PHE A 110 14.01 1.09 -15.18
C PHE A 110 12.60 1.66 -15.29
N TYR A 111 11.63 1.10 -14.56
CA TYR A 111 10.30 1.72 -14.40
C TYR A 111 10.35 3.02 -13.56
N ARG A 112 11.50 3.34 -12.95
CA ARG A 112 11.65 4.39 -11.95
C ARG A 112 12.11 5.75 -12.48
N ARG A 113 12.12 6.02 -13.79
CA ARG A 113 12.84 7.19 -14.34
C ARG A 113 12.13 7.94 -15.47
N ASN A 114 10.86 8.26 -15.28
CA ASN A 114 10.29 9.53 -15.77
C ASN A 114 9.97 10.40 -14.55
N GLY A 115 10.97 11.13 -14.03
CA GLY A 115 10.82 12.13 -12.95
C GLY A 115 11.90 12.11 -11.86
N PHE A 116 12.80 13.10 -11.88
CA PHE A 116 13.94 13.42 -10.98
C PHE A 116 13.53 14.32 -9.77
N PRO A 117 14.41 14.84 -8.85
CA PRO A 117 15.83 14.54 -8.50
C PRO A 117 16.18 14.42 -6.97
N PHE A 118 17.38 13.85 -6.70
CA PHE A 118 18.28 13.95 -5.50
C PHE A 118 17.82 13.52 -4.08
N CYS A 119 18.57 12.61 -3.42
CA CYS A 119 19.72 12.95 -2.56
C CYS A 119 20.33 11.72 -1.83
N VAL A 120 21.65 11.59 -2.01
CA VAL A 120 22.75 11.14 -1.12
C VAL A 120 22.59 9.93 -0.17
N LEU A 121 23.56 9.02 -0.34
CA LEU A 121 23.97 7.90 0.51
C LEU A 121 23.95 8.20 2.02
N GLY A 122 23.30 7.31 2.76
CA GLY A 122 23.52 7.04 4.17
C GLY A 122 23.30 5.54 4.40
N GLU A 123 24.27 4.90 5.01
CA GLU A 123 24.44 3.47 5.27
C GLU A 123 23.15 2.69 5.61
N TYR A 124 22.96 1.54 4.94
CA TYR A 124 22.03 0.48 5.37
C TYR A 124 22.79 -0.54 6.22
N PRO A 125 22.30 -0.97 7.38
CA PRO A 125 22.38 -2.37 7.72
C PRO A 125 21.29 -3.10 6.93
N ALA A 126 21.70 -4.01 6.06
CA ALA A 126 20.81 -4.94 5.40
C ALA A 126 20.08 -5.79 6.46
N LEU A 127 18.75 -5.86 6.39
CA LEU A 127 17.96 -6.87 7.10
C LEU A 127 18.48 -8.25 6.69
N THR A 128 18.90 -9.04 7.68
CA THR A 128 19.53 -10.35 7.45
C THR A 128 18.44 -11.42 7.33
N TYR A 129 18.63 -12.39 6.42
CA TYR A 129 17.73 -13.53 6.16
C TYR A 129 17.30 -14.31 7.43
N SER A 130 18.09 -14.22 8.50
CA SER A 130 17.80 -14.80 9.82
C SER A 130 16.60 -14.16 10.54
N GLU A 131 16.32 -12.87 10.36
CA GLU A 131 15.17 -12.19 10.99
C GLU A 131 13.84 -12.59 10.33
N LEU A 132 13.84 -12.80 9.01
CA LEU A 132 12.67 -13.27 8.25
C LEU A 132 12.26 -14.69 8.66
N MET A 133 13.22 -15.54 9.01
CA MET A 133 12.96 -16.92 9.43
C MET A 133 12.47 -17.04 10.88
N SER A 134 12.77 -16.08 11.75
CA SER A 134 12.28 -16.09 13.15
C SER A 134 10.76 -15.92 13.27
N ASN A 135 10.15 -15.19 12.31
CA ASN A 135 8.70 -14.91 12.30
C ASN A 135 7.89 -15.90 11.45
N LYS A 136 8.52 -16.93 10.87
CA LYS A 136 7.84 -17.91 10.00
C LYS A 136 6.69 -18.61 10.71
N ASN A 137 6.89 -18.99 11.97
CA ASN A 137 5.88 -19.69 12.78
C ASN A 137 4.75 -18.75 13.23
N GLU A 138 5.06 -17.48 13.49
CA GLU A 138 4.05 -16.47 13.83
C GLU A 138 3.15 -16.17 12.62
N ILE A 139 3.73 -16.05 11.43
CA ILE A 139 3.01 -15.83 10.17
C ILE A 139 2.17 -17.06 9.80
N ALA A 140 2.74 -18.27 9.92
CA ALA A 140 2.00 -19.51 9.67
C ALA A 140 0.81 -19.70 10.63
N SER A 141 0.98 -19.39 11.92
CA SER A 141 -0.10 -19.48 12.92
C SER A 141 -1.23 -18.48 12.66
N LYS A 142 -0.92 -17.29 12.13
CA LYS A 142 -1.93 -16.31 11.71
C LYS A 142 -2.69 -16.77 10.47
N ILE A 143 -2.00 -17.42 9.52
CA ILE A 143 -2.60 -18.01 8.31
C ILE A 143 -3.49 -19.21 8.65
N GLU A 144 -3.11 -20.04 9.61
CA GLU A 144 -3.94 -21.17 10.10
C GLU A 144 -5.19 -20.69 10.84
N LYS A 145 -5.05 -19.66 11.71
CA LYS A 145 -6.20 -18.99 12.33
C LYS A 145 -7.15 -18.38 11.30
N LEU A 146 -6.63 -17.85 10.19
CA LEU A 146 -7.45 -17.32 9.09
C LEU A 146 -8.25 -18.43 8.39
N LYS A 147 -7.70 -19.64 8.24
CA LYS A 147 -8.42 -20.80 7.70
C LYS A 147 -9.50 -21.33 8.64
N SER A 148 -9.26 -21.31 9.96
CA SER A 148 -10.21 -21.85 10.94
C SER A 148 -11.38 -20.91 11.28
N THR A 149 -11.26 -19.61 11.00
CA THR A 149 -12.25 -18.59 11.42
C THR A 149 -13.34 -18.33 10.36
N GLY A 150 -13.32 -19.00 9.20
CA GLY A 150 -14.44 -18.95 8.24
C GLY A 150 -14.78 -17.55 7.70
N GLN A 151 -13.89 -16.55 7.85
CA GLN A 151 -14.01 -15.27 7.15
C GLN A 151 -13.63 -15.47 5.69
N VAL A 152 -14.58 -16.01 4.93
CA VAL A 152 -14.48 -16.14 3.48
C VAL A 152 -14.55 -14.72 2.92
N LEU A 153 -13.41 -14.17 2.47
CA LEU A 153 -13.43 -12.98 1.61
C LEU A 153 -14.38 -13.26 0.45
N SER A 154 -15.45 -12.48 0.34
CA SER A 154 -16.33 -12.58 -0.81
C SER A 154 -15.52 -12.25 -2.07
N LYS A 155 -15.81 -12.95 -3.17
CA LYS A 155 -15.15 -12.71 -4.47
C LYS A 155 -15.27 -11.24 -4.91
N ALA A 156 -16.34 -10.55 -4.49
CA ALA A 156 -16.57 -9.14 -4.74
C ALA A 156 -15.56 -8.25 -4.00
N HIS A 157 -15.29 -8.51 -2.72
CA HIS A 157 -14.32 -7.73 -1.94
C HIS A 157 -12.88 -7.94 -2.41
N LEU A 158 -12.50 -9.18 -2.79
CA LEU A 158 -11.20 -9.45 -3.41
C LEU A 158 -11.00 -8.70 -4.73
N GLN A 159 -12.07 -8.60 -5.54
CA GLN A 159 -12.02 -7.87 -6.80
C GLN A 159 -11.86 -6.36 -6.61
N GLU A 160 -12.50 -5.78 -5.60
CA GLU A 160 -12.35 -4.37 -5.23
C GLU A 160 -10.91 -4.07 -4.80
N ILE A 161 -10.33 -4.91 -3.93
CA ILE A 161 -8.93 -4.79 -3.49
C ILE A 161 -7.96 -4.91 -4.68
N LEU A 162 -8.17 -5.90 -5.56
CA LEU A 162 -7.29 -6.13 -6.71
C LEU A 162 -7.37 -4.98 -7.72
N HIS A 163 -8.54 -4.35 -7.83
CA HIS A 163 -8.78 -3.20 -8.69
C HIS A 163 -8.10 -1.93 -8.17
N ASP A 164 -8.06 -1.74 -6.84
CA ASP A 164 -7.47 -0.54 -6.23
C ASP A 164 -5.97 -0.65 -5.98
N LEU A 165 -5.43 -1.87 -5.87
CA LEU A 165 -4.00 -2.15 -5.67
C LEU A 165 -3.04 -1.37 -6.60
N PRO A 166 -3.29 -1.21 -7.92
CA PRO A 166 -2.40 -0.50 -8.84
C PRO A 166 -2.26 0.99 -8.53
N ARG A 167 -3.20 1.57 -7.78
CA ARG A 167 -3.20 3.00 -7.41
C ARG A 167 -2.32 3.29 -6.20
N HIS A 168 -1.91 2.27 -5.45
CA HIS A 168 -1.08 2.41 -4.26
C HIS A 168 0.40 2.40 -4.60
N SER A 169 1.17 3.23 -3.90
CA SER A 169 2.63 3.24 -3.95
C SER A 169 3.19 3.13 -2.53
N SER A 170 4.09 2.19 -2.32
CA SER A 170 4.76 1.98 -1.02
C SER A 170 6.19 2.52 -0.99
N PHE A 171 6.67 3.08 -2.10
CA PHE A 171 8.08 3.49 -2.26
C PHE A 171 8.25 4.92 -2.79
N SER A 172 7.17 5.53 -3.28
CA SER A 172 7.15 6.88 -3.85
C SER A 172 5.93 7.65 -3.36
N TYR A 173 6.08 8.96 -3.19
CA TYR A 173 4.94 9.84 -2.96
C TYR A 173 4.15 9.96 -4.25
N ILE A 174 2.83 9.82 -4.14
CA ILE A 174 1.91 9.83 -5.28
C ILE A 174 0.77 10.81 -5.06
N ASN A 175 0.66 11.40 -3.87
CA ASN A 175 -0.35 12.36 -3.48
C ASN A 175 0.32 13.62 -2.93
N ASN A 176 0.20 14.73 -3.65
CA ASN A 176 0.63 16.06 -3.23
C ASN A 176 -0.44 17.09 -3.61
N GLY A 177 -0.50 18.20 -2.87
CA GLY A 177 -1.44 19.29 -3.14
C GLY A 177 -2.92 18.89 -3.01
N SER A 178 -3.25 17.87 -2.23
CA SER A 178 -4.63 17.42 -2.00
C SER A 178 -5.43 18.38 -1.12
N LEU A 179 -4.74 19.16 -0.28
CA LEU A 179 -5.32 20.19 0.58
C LEU A 179 -5.16 21.56 -0.08
N THR A 180 -6.28 22.28 -0.20
CA THR A 180 -6.36 23.60 -0.85
C THR A 180 -5.88 24.72 0.10
N ALA A 181 -5.58 25.90 -0.45
CA ALA A 181 -5.29 27.07 0.37
C ALA A 181 -6.45 27.43 1.31
N GLU A 182 -7.69 27.26 0.84
CA GLU A 182 -8.92 27.45 1.63
C GLU A 182 -8.96 26.51 2.85
N TYR A 183 -8.57 25.24 2.69
CA TYR A 183 -8.47 24.30 3.81
C TYR A 183 -7.52 24.83 4.90
N PHE A 184 -6.33 25.31 4.51
CA PHE A 184 -5.34 25.82 5.46
C PHE A 184 -5.79 27.11 6.14
N GLN A 185 -6.48 27.99 5.41
CA GLN A 185 -7.07 29.19 5.99
C GLN A 185 -8.10 28.83 7.06
N LYS A 186 -9.02 27.93 6.73
CA LYS A 186 -10.08 27.48 7.63
C LYS A 186 -9.56 26.81 8.89
N ALA A 187 -8.54 25.97 8.75
CA ALA A 187 -7.87 25.34 9.89
C ALA A 187 -7.13 26.35 10.78
N ALA A 188 -6.61 27.44 10.21
CA ALA A 188 -5.95 28.51 10.97
C ALA A 188 -6.96 29.39 11.72
N GLU A 189 -8.13 29.64 11.15
CA GLU A 189 -9.22 30.40 11.77
C GLU A 189 -9.74 29.73 13.05
N SER A 190 -9.74 28.39 13.09
CA SER A 190 -10.19 27.62 14.27
C SER A 190 -9.15 27.52 15.39
N PHE A 191 -7.95 28.11 15.27
CA PHE A 191 -6.89 27.95 16.29
C PHE A 191 -7.26 28.43 17.70
N ASN A 192 -8.26 29.30 17.82
CA ASN A 192 -8.69 29.85 19.10
C ASN A 192 -9.76 29.01 19.81
N ASP A 193 -10.27 27.93 19.20
CA ASP A 193 -11.26 27.05 19.83
C ASP A 193 -10.70 26.30 21.06
N GLY A 194 -9.36 26.17 21.18
CA GLY A 194 -8.67 25.52 22.28
C GLY A 194 -8.60 23.98 22.19
N PHE A 195 -9.02 23.38 21.08
CA PHE A 195 -9.09 21.93 20.92
C PHE A 195 -8.58 21.45 19.55
N ILE A 196 -8.15 20.19 19.52
CA ILE A 196 -8.03 19.40 18.30
C ILE A 196 -9.01 18.23 18.40
N TYR A 197 -9.60 17.84 17.27
CA TYR A 197 -10.67 16.86 17.23
C TYR A 197 -10.19 15.56 16.61
N LEU A 198 -10.50 14.44 17.26
CA LEU A 198 -10.23 13.10 16.78
C LEU A 198 -11.55 12.46 16.38
N VAL A 199 -11.64 12.06 15.12
CA VAL A 199 -12.82 11.38 14.56
C VAL A 199 -12.49 9.90 14.48
N ILE A 200 -13.09 9.08 15.35
CA ILE A 200 -12.88 7.64 15.37
C ILE A 200 -14.06 6.98 14.65
N THR A 201 -13.77 6.34 13.52
CA THR A 201 -14.80 5.74 12.68
C THR A 201 -14.75 4.22 12.77
N GLN A 202 -15.93 3.63 12.99
CA GLN A 202 -16.20 2.22 12.80
C GLN A 202 -16.88 2.07 11.44
N THR A 203 -16.15 1.58 10.43
CA THR A 203 -16.73 1.32 9.09
C THR A 203 -16.85 -0.19 8.83
N LYS A 204 -17.88 -0.64 8.10
CA LYS A 204 -17.97 -2.01 7.53
C LYS A 204 -17.53 -2.05 6.05
N SER A 205 -16.44 -1.36 5.71
CA SER A 205 -15.92 -1.21 4.34
C SER A 205 -15.08 -2.42 3.87
N ALA A 206 -15.04 -2.76 2.57
CA ALA A 206 -14.17 -3.80 2.00
C ALA A 206 -12.66 -3.52 2.15
N SER A 207 -12.22 -2.26 2.06
CA SER A 207 -10.85 -1.84 2.44
C SER A 207 -10.62 -1.94 3.94
N SER A 208 -11.67 -1.81 4.73
CA SER A 208 -11.66 -2.06 6.17
C SER A 208 -11.76 -3.53 6.53
N GLU A 209 -12.16 -4.41 5.60
CA GLU A 209 -11.97 -5.85 5.74
C GLU A 209 -10.50 -6.19 5.56
N VAL A 210 -9.74 -5.59 4.65
CA VAL A 210 -8.27 -5.84 4.60
C VAL A 210 -7.59 -5.43 5.89
N ILE A 211 -7.95 -4.27 6.47
CA ILE A 211 -7.43 -3.84 7.77
C ILE A 211 -8.02 -4.70 8.90
N GLY A 212 -9.30 -5.07 8.84
CA GLY A 212 -10.01 -5.91 9.80
C GLY A 212 -9.55 -7.38 9.81
N LEU A 213 -9.09 -7.90 8.67
CA LEU A 213 -8.48 -9.22 8.48
C LEU A 213 -7.13 -9.33 9.20
N PHE A 214 -6.48 -8.18 9.46
CA PHE A 214 -5.24 -8.12 10.26
C PHE A 214 -5.44 -7.58 11.68
N THR A 215 -6.55 -6.89 11.98
CA THR A 215 -6.74 -6.21 13.28
C THR A 215 -7.92 -6.68 14.11
N ASN A 216 -8.91 -7.40 13.56
CA ASN A 216 -10.02 -8.03 14.28
C ASN A 216 -10.69 -7.10 15.34
N ARG A 217 -10.86 -5.80 15.05
CA ARG A 217 -11.36 -4.80 16.00
C ARG A 217 -12.43 -3.89 15.41
N LEU A 218 -13.30 -3.40 16.31
CA LEU A 218 -14.54 -2.66 16.05
C LEU A 218 -14.32 -1.26 15.45
N PHE A 219 -13.19 -0.58 15.70
CA PHE A 219 -12.84 0.72 15.08
C PHE A 219 -11.62 0.55 14.18
N ASN A 220 -11.71 1.04 12.94
CA ASN A 220 -10.71 0.77 11.90
C ASN A 220 -10.17 2.01 11.20
N HIS A 221 -10.67 3.19 11.55
CA HIS A 221 -10.18 4.44 10.98
C HIS A 221 -10.15 5.56 12.02
N VAL A 222 -9.20 6.46 11.87
CA VAL A 222 -9.06 7.66 12.71
C VAL A 222 -8.65 8.84 11.83
N SER A 223 -9.33 9.95 12.03
CA SER A 223 -9.06 11.21 11.32
C SER A 223 -8.84 12.34 12.32
N LEU A 224 -8.12 13.37 11.86
CA LEU A 224 -7.81 14.56 12.64
C LEU A 224 -8.60 15.74 12.07
N SER A 225 -9.15 16.60 12.93
CA SER A 225 -9.77 17.86 12.50
C SER A 225 -9.33 19.02 13.39
N PHE A 226 -9.13 20.18 12.75
CA PHE A 226 -8.78 21.43 13.42
C PHE A 226 -9.98 22.20 13.91
N ASP A 227 -11.21 21.87 13.54
CA ASP A 227 -12.41 22.61 13.93
C ASP A 227 -13.50 21.67 14.43
N ARG A 228 -14.37 22.20 15.29
CA ARG A 228 -15.47 21.44 15.88
C ARG A 228 -16.51 21.00 14.85
N ASP A 229 -16.71 21.82 13.82
CA ASP A 229 -17.72 21.61 12.78
C ASP A 229 -17.27 20.61 11.71
N LEU A 230 -16.09 19.98 11.92
CA LEU A 230 -15.53 18.92 11.10
C LEU A 230 -15.30 19.34 9.64
N GLN A 231 -15.11 20.63 9.39
CA GLN A 231 -14.89 21.16 8.04
C GLN A 231 -13.43 21.00 7.58
N THR A 232 -12.54 20.66 8.51
CA THR A 232 -11.11 20.42 8.28
C THR A 232 -10.70 18.99 8.63
N ILE A 233 -11.60 18.00 8.47
CA ILE A 233 -11.21 16.60 8.65
C ILE A 233 -10.17 16.21 7.59
N ILE A 234 -9.07 15.63 8.06
CA ILE A 234 -8.02 15.03 7.25
C ILE A 234 -7.58 13.68 7.78
N SER A 235 -7.15 12.81 6.88
CA SER A 235 -6.48 11.57 7.27
C SER A 235 -5.55 11.08 6.16
N TYR A 236 -4.77 10.03 6.48
CA TYR A 236 -4.18 9.18 5.46
C TYR A 236 -5.19 8.09 5.07
N ASN A 237 -5.68 8.13 3.83
CA ASN A 237 -6.67 7.19 3.32
C ASN A 237 -6.35 6.66 1.92
N GLY A 238 -7.17 5.72 1.44
CA GLY A 238 -7.01 5.07 0.14
C GLY A 238 -7.26 5.96 -1.09
N GLY A 239 -7.70 7.21 -0.89
CA GLY A 239 -8.09 8.11 -1.97
C GLY A 239 -9.39 7.67 -2.62
N GLU A 240 -10.47 8.42 -2.41
CA GLU A 240 -11.77 8.09 -3.01
C GLU A 240 -11.75 8.28 -4.53
N LYS A 241 -12.15 7.25 -5.27
CA LYS A 241 -12.41 7.17 -6.73
C LYS A 241 -11.32 7.72 -7.66
N ILE A 242 -11.00 9.00 -7.57
CA ILE A 242 -10.10 9.76 -8.45
C ILE A 242 -8.84 10.22 -7.69
N LYS A 243 -8.91 10.46 -6.38
CA LYS A 243 -7.75 10.97 -5.62
C LYS A 243 -6.70 9.88 -5.39
N PRO A 244 -5.40 10.23 -5.40
CA PRO A 244 -4.35 9.28 -5.07
C PRO A 244 -4.37 8.92 -3.56
N PRO A 245 -4.03 7.67 -3.19
CA PRO A 245 -3.88 7.28 -1.78
C PRO A 245 -2.80 8.10 -1.07
N GLY A 246 -3.08 8.57 0.15
CA GLY A 246 -2.18 9.44 0.91
C GLY A 246 -2.94 10.36 1.84
N LEU A 247 -2.37 11.53 2.14
CA LEU A 247 -3.03 12.59 2.90
C LEU A 247 -4.16 13.20 2.07
N ASN A 248 -5.39 13.16 2.56
CA ASN A 248 -6.56 13.72 1.88
C ASN A 248 -7.53 14.37 2.87
N PRO A 249 -8.30 15.39 2.44
CA PRO A 249 -9.47 15.82 3.19
C PRO A 249 -10.55 14.73 3.14
N GLU A 250 -11.33 14.62 4.20
CA GLU A 250 -12.46 13.69 4.28
C GLU A 250 -13.78 14.44 4.41
N LEU A 251 -14.81 13.86 3.82
CA LEU A 251 -16.19 14.33 3.96
C LEU A 251 -16.89 13.44 4.97
N LEU A 252 -17.67 14.06 5.86
CA LEU A 252 -18.40 13.35 6.91
C LEU A 252 -19.36 12.33 6.30
N GLU A 253 -20.02 12.70 5.20
CA GLU A 253 -20.94 11.87 4.45
C GLU A 253 -20.27 10.57 4.01
N HIS A 254 -19.07 10.65 3.44
CA HIS A 254 -18.32 9.47 2.97
C HIS A 254 -17.84 8.57 4.11
N LEU A 255 -17.56 9.12 5.29
CA LEU A 255 -17.26 8.32 6.49
C LEU A 255 -18.47 7.54 6.99
N THR A 256 -19.68 8.03 6.69
CA THR A 256 -20.96 7.46 7.12
C THR A 256 -21.71 6.69 6.02
N GLU A 257 -21.28 6.76 4.76
CA GLU A 257 -21.98 6.19 3.58
C GLU A 257 -22.20 4.67 3.63
N LYS A 258 -21.45 3.94 4.47
CA LYS A 258 -21.56 2.48 4.57
C LYS A 258 -22.51 2.10 5.70
N THR A 259 -23.52 1.29 5.37
CA THR A 259 -24.56 0.85 6.30
C THR A 259 -23.96 0.28 7.60
N GLY A 260 -24.38 0.86 8.73
CA GLY A 260 -23.88 0.50 10.06
C GLY A 260 -22.51 1.12 10.43
N ALA A 261 -22.07 2.17 9.73
CA ALA A 261 -20.96 2.98 10.18
C ALA A 261 -21.35 3.87 11.36
N SER A 262 -20.47 3.97 12.36
CA SER A 262 -20.65 4.90 13.49
C SER A 262 -19.39 5.71 13.71
N ILE A 263 -19.56 7.00 13.95
CA ILE A 263 -18.49 7.94 14.23
C ILE A 263 -18.55 8.34 15.69
N MET A 264 -17.39 8.33 16.36
CA MET A 264 -17.22 8.93 17.67
C MET A 264 -16.30 10.15 17.55
N LEU A 265 -16.80 11.29 18.01
CA LEU A 265 -16.07 12.54 18.04
C LEU A 265 -15.48 12.75 19.43
N TYR A 266 -14.17 12.93 19.49
CA TYR A 266 -13.44 13.32 20.70
C TYR A 266 -12.75 14.65 20.49
N GLN A 267 -12.57 15.40 21.57
CA GLN A 267 -11.74 16.60 21.60
C GLN A 267 -10.60 16.44 22.59
N LEU A 268 -9.46 17.04 22.24
CA LEU A 268 -8.24 17.07 23.04
C LEU A 268 -7.81 18.53 23.20
N PRO A 269 -7.62 19.04 24.44
CA PRO A 269 -7.14 20.39 24.65
C PRO A 269 -5.82 20.64 23.91
N ALA A 270 -5.79 21.71 23.11
CA ALA A 270 -4.64 22.07 22.30
C ALA A 270 -4.48 23.59 22.26
N THR A 271 -3.29 24.07 22.57
CA THR A 271 -2.98 25.50 22.45
C THR A 271 -2.92 25.92 20.98
N ARG A 272 -3.15 27.20 20.72
CA ARG A 272 -2.95 27.81 19.39
C ARG A 272 -1.59 27.48 18.78
N GLN A 273 -0.53 27.46 19.58
CA GLN A 273 0.82 27.15 19.09
C GLN A 273 0.95 25.68 18.69
N GLN A 274 0.36 24.75 19.44
CA GLN A 274 0.35 23.32 19.09
C GLN A 274 -0.43 23.04 17.81
N LYS A 275 -1.62 23.67 17.64
CA LYS A 275 -2.39 23.58 16.39
C LYS A 275 -1.60 24.13 15.21
N LYS A 276 -0.92 25.27 15.39
CA LYS A 276 -0.02 25.84 14.36
C LYS A 276 1.12 24.88 14.00
N THR A 277 1.76 24.25 14.98
CA THR A 277 2.82 23.26 14.74
C THR A 277 2.31 22.09 13.90
N MET A 278 1.13 21.52 14.25
CA MET A 278 0.52 20.45 13.45
C MET A 278 0.18 20.92 12.03
N LEU A 279 -0.45 22.09 11.88
CA LEU A 279 -0.88 22.58 10.57
C LEU A 279 0.33 22.87 9.65
N ASN A 280 1.42 23.40 10.19
CA ASN A 280 2.67 23.59 9.45
C ASN A 280 3.22 22.25 8.94
N LYS A 281 3.20 21.19 9.77
CA LYS A 281 3.65 19.87 9.35
C LYS A 281 2.73 19.25 8.30
N VAL A 282 1.42 19.44 8.43
CA VAL A 282 0.43 19.04 7.41
C VAL A 282 0.71 19.75 6.08
N GLN A 283 1.03 21.04 6.12
CA GLN A 283 1.39 21.80 4.92
C GLN A 283 2.68 21.32 4.27
N GLU A 284 3.71 21.01 5.06
CA GLU A 284 4.95 20.39 4.59
C GLU A 284 4.68 19.07 3.87
N ILE A 285 3.91 18.16 4.50
CA ILE A 285 3.52 16.87 3.90
C ILE A 285 2.73 17.08 2.60
N ASN A 286 1.79 18.03 2.58
CA ASN A 286 0.99 18.35 1.39
C ASN A 286 1.86 18.84 0.22
N ASN A 287 2.94 19.57 0.51
CA ASN A 287 3.86 20.10 -0.50
C ASN A 287 4.87 19.04 -0.98
N GLU A 288 5.48 18.29 -0.07
CA GLU A 288 6.45 17.24 -0.40
C GLU A 288 5.80 16.03 -1.06
N GLY A 289 4.56 15.75 -0.67
CA GLY A 289 3.80 14.59 -1.07
C GLY A 289 3.79 13.47 -0.04
N SER A 290 2.83 12.57 -0.23
CA SER A 290 2.46 11.48 0.65
C SER A 290 2.03 10.24 -0.14
N ALA A 291 1.96 9.10 0.54
CA ALA A 291 1.30 7.90 0.03
C ALA A 291 0.72 7.05 1.17
N TYR A 292 -0.27 6.23 0.86
CA TYR A 292 -0.83 5.29 1.84
C TYR A 292 0.03 4.03 1.98
N ASN A 293 0.37 3.64 3.22
CA ASN A 293 1.25 2.51 3.49
C ASN A 293 0.55 1.13 3.45
N LEU A 294 0.18 0.67 2.25
CA LEU A 294 -0.51 -0.61 2.08
C LEU A 294 0.38 -1.82 2.43
N ILE A 295 1.66 -1.82 2.03
CA ILE A 295 2.62 -2.91 2.35
C ILE A 295 2.91 -2.96 3.86
N GLY A 296 2.90 -1.82 4.53
CA GLY A 296 3.07 -1.71 5.98
C GLY A 296 1.97 -2.39 6.79
N LEU A 297 0.78 -2.64 6.24
CA LEU A 297 -0.27 -3.40 6.92
C LEU A 297 0.13 -4.87 7.13
N VAL A 298 0.94 -5.44 6.22
CA VAL A 298 1.41 -6.83 6.30
C VAL A 298 2.77 -6.92 6.99
N PHE A 299 3.68 -5.99 6.68
CA PHE A 299 5.09 -6.09 7.12
C PHE A 299 5.51 -5.05 8.18
N LYS A 300 4.58 -4.21 8.68
CA LYS A 300 4.84 -3.11 9.64
C LYS A 300 6.06 -2.25 9.28
N PHE A 301 6.23 -2.02 7.98
CA PHE A 301 7.41 -1.40 7.40
C PHE A 301 7.01 -0.13 6.65
N SER A 302 7.75 0.96 6.85
CA SER A 302 7.68 2.16 6.02
C SER A 302 9.09 2.65 5.74
N ARG A 303 9.41 2.92 4.47
CA ARG A 303 10.74 3.38 4.01
C ARG A 303 10.88 4.89 3.92
N LYS A 304 9.78 5.64 3.97
CA LYS A 304 9.75 7.10 3.80
C LYS A 304 8.82 7.76 4.81
N PRO A 305 9.16 8.96 5.32
CA PRO A 305 8.43 9.58 6.42
C PRO A 305 6.95 9.86 6.09
N ASN A 306 6.62 10.27 4.86
CA ASN A 306 5.23 10.58 4.47
C ASN A 306 4.50 9.40 3.81
N ILE A 307 4.95 8.17 4.08
CA ILE A 307 4.22 6.94 3.72
C ILE A 307 3.67 6.33 5.01
N MET A 308 2.41 6.62 5.30
CA MET A 308 1.78 6.31 6.59
C MET A 308 0.40 5.68 6.40
N PHE A 309 -0.13 5.11 7.47
CA PHE A 309 -1.55 4.80 7.61
C PHE A 309 -2.21 5.83 8.54
N CYS A 310 -3.54 5.86 8.60
CA CYS A 310 -4.32 6.88 9.31
C CYS A 310 -3.90 7.08 10.77
N SER A 311 -3.81 6.01 11.56
CA SER A 311 -3.43 6.10 12.98
C SER A 311 -1.98 6.54 13.21
N GLN A 312 -1.04 6.14 12.34
CA GLN A 312 0.33 6.62 12.39
C GLN A 312 0.38 8.13 12.15
N PHE A 313 -0.34 8.62 11.14
CA PHE A 313 -0.41 10.05 10.83
C PHE A 313 -0.96 10.84 12.02
N THR A 314 -2.13 10.46 12.54
CA THR A 314 -2.77 11.16 13.66
C THR A 314 -1.85 11.19 14.88
N TYR A 315 -1.23 10.05 15.23
CA TYR A 315 -0.30 9.99 16.37
C TYR A 315 0.94 10.87 16.15
N THR A 316 1.50 10.86 14.93
CA THR A 316 2.67 11.69 14.58
C THR A 316 2.35 13.18 14.70
N MET A 317 1.14 13.62 14.30
CA MET A 317 0.73 15.02 14.48
C MET A 317 0.65 15.39 15.96
N LEU A 318 0.06 14.52 16.78
CA LEU A 318 0.01 14.75 18.23
C LEU A 318 1.40 14.77 18.85
N GLU A 319 2.27 13.83 18.51
CA GLU A 319 3.64 13.72 19.02
C GLU A 319 4.48 14.96 18.70
N ILE A 320 4.46 15.44 17.45
CA ILE A 320 5.19 16.65 17.04
C ILE A 320 4.68 17.90 17.76
N ALA A 321 3.41 17.91 18.17
CA ALA A 321 2.81 18.99 18.94
C ALA A 321 2.93 18.82 20.47
N GLY A 322 3.55 17.73 20.96
CA GLY A 322 3.60 17.40 22.39
C GLY A 322 2.22 17.15 23.00
N LEU A 323 1.29 16.61 22.20
CA LEU A 323 -0.09 16.27 22.57
C LEU A 323 -0.32 14.75 22.68
N ASN A 324 0.67 13.92 22.41
CA ASN A 324 0.54 12.48 22.64
C ASN A 324 0.35 12.19 24.13
N TYR A 325 -0.68 11.42 24.47
CA TYR A 325 -1.06 11.10 25.85
C TYR A 325 -0.80 9.62 26.21
N PHE A 326 -0.19 8.89 25.29
CA PHE A 326 0.33 7.55 25.49
C PHE A 326 1.64 7.39 24.70
N GLU A 327 2.45 6.42 25.09
CA GLU A 327 3.74 6.12 24.49
C GLU A 327 3.65 4.88 23.60
N GLN A 328 3.87 5.05 22.31
CA GLN A 328 3.94 3.95 21.34
C GLN A 328 4.74 4.39 20.12
N LYS A 329 5.39 3.46 19.42
CA LYS A 329 5.98 3.76 18.11
C LYS A 329 4.86 4.10 17.13
N ALA A 330 4.88 5.27 16.48
CA ALA A 330 3.83 5.71 15.56
C ALA A 330 3.41 4.64 14.53
N ALA A 331 4.38 3.92 13.94
CA ALA A 331 4.17 2.82 13.00
C ALA A 331 3.51 1.55 13.61
N ARG A 332 3.23 1.53 14.90
CA ARG A 332 2.52 0.46 15.62
C ARG A 332 1.19 0.90 16.21
N VAL A 333 0.88 2.20 16.17
CA VAL A 333 -0.36 2.76 16.72
C VAL A 333 -1.54 2.31 15.88
N ARG A 334 -2.59 1.82 16.54
CA ARG A 334 -3.85 1.42 15.93
C ARG A 334 -4.92 2.48 16.21
N PRO A 335 -5.98 2.58 15.39
CA PRO A 335 -7.09 3.50 15.65
C PRO A 335 -7.72 3.32 17.04
N THR A 336 -7.85 2.07 17.52
CA THR A 336 -8.39 1.79 18.86
C THR A 336 -7.48 2.25 20.00
N ASP A 337 -6.17 2.36 19.77
CA ASP A 337 -5.21 2.72 20.82
C ASP A 337 -5.45 4.14 21.35
N PHE A 338 -5.98 5.05 20.52
CA PHE A 338 -6.38 6.40 20.96
C PHE A 338 -7.45 6.36 22.06
N ILE A 339 -8.26 5.31 22.13
CA ILE A 339 -9.29 5.14 23.16
C ILE A 339 -8.79 4.20 24.27
N GLU A 340 -8.19 3.06 23.90
CA GLU A 340 -7.78 2.02 24.85
C GLU A 340 -6.58 2.43 25.72
N LEU A 341 -5.70 3.31 25.22
CA LEU A 341 -4.51 3.77 25.94
C LEU A 341 -4.69 5.16 26.57
N ASP A 342 -5.90 5.74 26.53
CA ASP A 342 -6.21 7.00 27.23
C ASP A 342 -6.45 6.78 28.73
N TYR A 343 -5.44 6.25 29.42
CA TYR A 343 -5.51 5.90 30.84
C TYR A 343 -5.84 7.10 31.75
N TYR A 344 -5.45 8.30 31.32
CA TYR A 344 -5.63 9.54 32.07
C TYR A 344 -6.80 10.39 31.56
N ARG A 345 -7.64 9.85 30.67
CA ARG A 345 -8.85 10.50 30.14
C ARG A 345 -8.59 11.90 29.61
N LYS A 346 -7.53 12.02 28.81
CA LYS A 346 -7.16 13.27 28.13
C LYS A 346 -8.14 13.61 27.02
N LEU A 347 -8.73 12.61 26.37
CA LEU A 347 -9.80 12.80 25.41
C LEU A 347 -11.13 13.05 26.12
N GLN A 348 -11.86 14.04 25.62
CA GLN A 348 -13.24 14.32 26.03
C GLN A 348 -14.17 13.89 24.89
N PHE A 349 -15.13 13.02 25.20
CA PHE A 349 -16.16 12.65 24.26
C PHE A 349 -17.06 13.86 23.96
N VAL A 350 -17.31 14.11 22.68
CA VAL A 350 -18.15 15.22 22.21
C VAL A 350 -19.49 14.70 21.73
N ASP A 351 -19.48 13.76 20.78
CA ASP A 351 -20.70 13.26 20.16
C ASP A 351 -20.50 11.90 19.48
N ARG A 352 -21.62 11.20 19.22
CA ARG A 352 -21.68 10.00 18.38
C ARG A 352 -22.65 10.23 17.24
N ILE A 353 -22.14 10.13 16.01
CA ILE A 353 -22.95 10.26 14.80
C ILE A 353 -23.21 8.85 14.25
N VAL A 354 -24.49 8.51 14.11
CA VAL A 354 -24.98 7.28 13.47
C VAL A 354 -25.94 7.70 12.37
N LEU A 355 -25.61 7.43 11.11
CA LEU A 355 -26.56 7.59 10.02
C LEU A 355 -27.20 6.24 9.74
N ASP A 356 -28.44 6.07 10.21
CA ASP A 356 -29.29 4.97 9.80
C ASP A 356 -29.87 5.37 8.42
N ASN A 357 -29.56 4.61 7.37
CA ASN A 357 -30.24 4.79 6.09
C ASN A 357 -31.67 4.30 6.32
N GLY A 358 -32.58 5.25 6.58
CA GLY A 358 -33.92 4.95 7.05
C GLY A 358 -34.67 3.95 6.17
N ASP A 359 -34.93 2.77 6.73
CA ASP A 359 -36.23 2.11 6.57
C ASP A 359 -37.15 2.66 7.67
N ASN A 360 -37.72 3.84 7.41
CA ASN A 360 -38.96 4.28 8.03
C ASN A 360 -39.90 4.68 6.89
N ALA A 361 -40.33 3.67 6.13
CA ALA A 361 -41.63 3.75 5.48
C ALA A 361 -42.65 3.71 6.63
N TYR A 362 -43.22 4.89 6.88
CA TYR A 362 -44.35 5.15 7.75
C TYR A 362 -45.34 3.97 7.77
N GLU A 363 -45.42 3.29 8.93
CA GLU A 363 -46.69 2.73 9.37
C GLU A 363 -47.62 3.93 9.60
N GLU A 364 -48.36 4.31 8.54
CA GLU A 364 -49.60 5.05 8.73
C GLU A 364 -50.59 4.09 9.41
N GLU A 365 -50.81 4.36 10.70
CA GLU A 365 -52.08 4.08 11.37
C GLU A 365 -53.24 4.35 10.40
N ASN A 366 -53.95 3.29 10.01
CA ASN A 366 -55.37 3.40 9.68
C ASN A 366 -56.06 2.04 9.87
N SER A 367 -57.10 2.09 10.71
CA SER A 367 -58.18 1.13 11.01
C SER A 367 -57.89 -0.10 11.87
#